data_AF-A0A8X7MQ80-F1
#
_entry.id   AF-A0A8X7MQ80-F1
#
_cell.length_a   1.000
_cell.length_b   1.000
_cell.length_c   1.000
_cell.angle_alpha   90.00
_cell.angle_beta   90.00
_cell.angle_gamma   90.00
#
_symmetry.space_group_name_H-M   'P 1'
#
loop_
_entity.id
_entity.type
_entity.pdbx_description
1 polymer ?
#
loop_
_entity_poly.entity_id
_entity_poly.type
_entity_poly.pdbx_seq_one_letter_code
_entity_poly.pdbx_strand_id
1 'polypeptide(L)'
;MASPLGNGSFAKNSKYCTHLALSADLILGDATSTMSVHEIACTMDDEAGQIHNVTLNCWSREQLLQGLYIVYHVPFATHPNRLGVSDPTTMRRLPDEFDGLLSDGPTLPPAAIRLRGVGAIISVDADRRVGLVQGFTYLNKTHQWQGFKLRLTFEDTARWASWTIPAARNLVDFDCIVAQMGPDNILDVHI
;
A
#
# COMPACT_ATOMS: atom_id res chain seq x y z
N MET A 1 -16.11 13.74 -22.31
CA MET A 1 -15.56 12.38 -22.41
C MET A 1 -14.14 12.42 -21.87
N ALA A 2 -13.91 11.82 -20.70
CA ALA A 2 -12.58 11.76 -20.10
C ALA A 2 -11.70 10.80 -20.91
N SER A 3 -10.49 11.24 -21.26
CA SER A 3 -9.49 10.38 -21.91
C SER A 3 -9.09 9.25 -20.95
N PRO A 4 -8.87 8.02 -21.45
CA PRO A 4 -8.38 6.95 -20.59
C PRO A 4 -6.97 7.32 -20.11
N LEU A 5 -6.79 7.30 -18.78
CA LEU A 5 -5.49 7.50 -18.15
C LEU A 5 -4.61 6.30 -18.54
N GLY A 6 -3.73 6.50 -19.53
CA GLY A 6 -2.84 5.45 -20.00
C GLY A 6 -1.94 4.91 -18.90
N ASN A 7 -1.56 3.64 -19.01
CA ASN A 7 -0.51 3.00 -18.22
C ASN A 7 0.78 3.83 -18.31
N GLY A 8 0.96 4.74 -17.36
CA GLY A 8 2.12 5.62 -17.30
C GLY A 8 3.40 4.81 -17.20
N SER A 9 4.36 5.09 -18.08
CA SER A 9 5.72 4.56 -17.96
C SER A 9 6.36 5.10 -16.67
N PHE A 10 6.92 4.20 -15.85
CA PHE A 10 7.73 4.56 -14.69
C PHE A 10 9.13 4.99 -15.15
N ALA A 11 9.31 6.27 -15.46
CA ALA A 11 10.64 6.83 -15.67
C ALA A 11 11.25 7.22 -14.31
N LYS A 12 12.37 6.58 -13.92
CA LYS A 12 13.09 6.92 -12.68
C LYS A 12 13.64 8.34 -12.77
N ASN A 13 12.97 9.30 -12.15
CA ASN A 13 13.47 10.66 -12.00
C ASN A 13 14.27 10.75 -10.70
N SER A 14 15.59 10.88 -10.80
CA SER A 14 16.51 10.98 -9.65
C SER A 14 16.43 12.30 -8.88
N LYS A 15 15.56 13.22 -9.29
CA LYS A 15 15.48 14.56 -8.68
C LYS A 15 14.95 14.56 -7.24
N TYR A 16 14.11 13.59 -6.87
CA TYR A 16 13.45 13.58 -5.56
C TYR A 16 13.49 12.19 -4.92
N CYS A 17 13.69 12.15 -3.60
CA CYS A 17 13.55 10.93 -2.81
C CYS A 17 12.07 10.71 -2.52
N THR A 18 11.51 9.65 -3.07
CA THR A 18 10.12 9.23 -2.84
C THR A 18 10.09 7.94 -2.00
N HIS A 19 8.99 7.71 -1.31
CA HIS A 19 8.72 6.43 -0.66
C HIS A 19 7.22 6.27 -0.43
N LEU A 20 6.80 5.02 -0.27
CA LEU A 20 5.46 4.66 0.17
C LEU A 20 5.61 3.54 1.19
N ALA A 21 4.93 3.68 2.31
CA ALA A 21 4.91 2.72 3.40
C ALA A 21 3.46 2.37 3.75
N LEU A 22 3.23 1.12 4.11
CA LEU A 22 1.93 0.55 4.43
C LEU A 22 1.88 0.14 5.89
N SER A 23 0.74 0.43 6.53
CA SER A 23 0.35 -0.13 7.82
C SER A 23 -1.04 -0.74 7.67
N ALA A 24 -1.14 -2.02 7.89
CA ALA A 24 -2.39 -2.77 7.74
C ALA A 24 -2.28 -4.12 8.45
N ASP A 25 -3.39 -4.83 8.43
CA ASP A 25 -3.42 -6.25 8.73
C ASP A 25 -3.16 -7.04 7.44
N LEU A 26 -2.26 -8.02 7.51
CA LEU A 26 -1.88 -8.89 6.40
C LEU A 26 -2.12 -10.35 6.78
N ILE A 27 -2.77 -11.10 5.90
CA ILE A 27 -2.88 -12.55 6.04
C ILE A 27 -1.76 -13.19 5.21
N LEU A 28 -0.78 -13.80 5.88
CA LEU A 28 0.33 -14.51 5.25
C LEU A 28 -0.09 -15.94 4.92
N GLY A 29 0.05 -16.31 3.64
CA GLY A 29 -0.16 -17.65 3.13
C GLY A 29 1.15 -18.38 2.80
N ASP A 30 1.13 -19.13 1.71
CA ASP A 30 2.28 -19.93 1.29
C ASP A 30 3.48 -19.07 0.88
N ALA A 31 4.69 -19.59 1.15
CA ALA A 31 5.93 -18.93 0.77
C ALA A 31 6.79 -19.78 -0.16
N THR A 32 7.46 -19.11 -1.09
CA THR A 32 8.58 -19.67 -1.86
C THR A 32 9.89 -19.15 -1.27
N SER A 33 10.76 -20.08 -0.86
CA SER A 33 11.96 -19.76 -0.08
C SER A 33 13.23 -20.10 -0.84
N THR A 34 14.13 -19.13 -1.02
CA THR A 34 15.47 -19.33 -1.61
C THR A 34 16.52 -18.64 -0.74
N MET A 35 17.50 -19.38 -0.22
CA MET A 35 18.63 -18.82 0.55
C MET A 35 18.21 -17.83 1.66
N SER A 36 17.25 -18.20 2.52
CA SER A 36 16.72 -17.33 3.60
C SER A 36 15.98 -16.07 3.13
N VAL A 37 15.66 -15.98 1.84
CA VAL A 37 14.74 -14.98 1.28
C VAL A 37 13.42 -15.67 0.99
N HIS A 38 12.33 -15.16 1.55
CA HIS A 38 10.98 -15.70 1.43
C HIS A 38 10.11 -14.73 0.64
N GLU A 39 9.49 -15.22 -0.43
CA GLU A 39 8.39 -14.57 -1.14
C GLU A 39 7.09 -15.18 -0.63
N ILE A 40 6.29 -14.41 0.11
CA ILE A 40 5.07 -14.88 0.76
C ILE A 40 3.88 -14.28 0.03
N ALA A 41 2.96 -15.13 -0.43
CA ALA A 41 1.66 -14.68 -0.92
C ALA A 41 0.84 -14.18 0.27
N CYS A 42 0.37 -12.93 0.21
CA CYS A 42 -0.45 -12.37 1.28
C CYS A 42 -1.69 -11.69 0.71
N THR A 43 -2.68 -11.49 1.57
CA THR A 43 -3.85 -10.68 1.29
C THR A 43 -4.02 -9.58 2.33
N MET A 44 -4.67 -8.49 1.93
CA MET A 44 -5.11 -7.40 2.78
C MET A 44 -6.51 -6.95 2.33
N ASP A 45 -7.34 -6.54 3.27
CA ASP A 45 -8.72 -6.14 3.00
C ASP A 45 -8.86 -4.62 3.16
N ASP A 46 -9.48 -3.96 2.19
CA ASP A 46 -9.77 -2.53 2.31
C ASP A 46 -11.08 -2.24 3.07
N GLU A 47 -11.41 -0.96 3.22
CA GLU A 47 -12.62 -0.52 3.92
C GLU A 47 -13.93 -0.98 3.23
N ALA A 48 -13.87 -1.27 1.93
CA ALA A 48 -15.00 -1.84 1.18
C ALA A 48 -15.10 -3.37 1.31
N GLY A 49 -14.18 -4.00 2.05
CA GLY A 49 -14.09 -5.45 2.19
C GLY A 49 -13.54 -6.14 0.93
N GLN A 50 -12.91 -5.39 0.03
CA GLN A 50 -12.25 -5.96 -1.14
C GLN A 50 -10.88 -6.52 -0.74
N ILE A 51 -10.63 -7.77 -1.14
CA ILE A 51 -9.36 -8.46 -0.94
C ILE A 51 -8.35 -8.01 -2.00
N HIS A 52 -7.18 -7.56 -1.55
CA HIS A 52 -6.04 -7.21 -2.40
C HIS A 52 -4.92 -8.24 -2.25
N ASN A 53 -4.50 -8.82 -3.37
CA ASN A 53 -3.32 -9.69 -3.38
C ASN A 53 -2.04 -8.85 -3.29
N VAL A 54 -1.15 -9.26 -2.40
CA VAL A 54 0.16 -8.65 -2.17
C VAL A 54 1.22 -9.75 -2.12
N THR A 55 2.43 -9.45 -2.57
CA THR A 55 3.59 -10.31 -2.28
C THR A 55 4.46 -9.65 -1.23
N LEU A 56 4.76 -10.36 -0.15
CA LEU A 56 5.70 -9.90 0.86
C LEU A 56 7.05 -10.58 0.62
N ASN A 57 8.08 -9.78 0.41
CA ASN A 57 9.45 -10.29 0.44
C ASN A 57 10.07 -10.00 1.81
N CYS A 58 10.61 -11.03 2.45
CA CYS A 58 11.38 -10.89 3.67
C CYS A 58 12.61 -11.77 3.72
N TRP A 59 13.64 -11.30 4.42
CA TRP A 59 14.78 -12.14 4.78
C TRP A 59 14.62 -12.65 6.21
N SER A 60 14.77 -13.96 6.41
CA SER A 60 14.68 -14.60 7.72
C SER A 60 15.46 -15.91 7.72
N ARG A 61 15.94 -16.34 8.90
CA ARG A 61 16.56 -17.67 9.03
C ARG A 61 15.56 -18.79 8.78
N GLU A 62 14.32 -18.57 9.20
CA GLU A 62 13.21 -19.50 9.09
C GLU A 62 12.05 -18.84 8.36
N GLN A 63 11.32 -19.64 7.60
CA GLN A 63 10.08 -19.20 6.97
C GLN A 63 9.07 -18.78 8.03
N LEU A 64 8.39 -17.67 7.79
CA LEU A 64 7.35 -17.20 8.69
C LEU A 64 6.15 -18.14 8.65
N LEU A 65 5.49 -18.27 9.80
CA LEU A 65 4.26 -19.02 9.93
C LEU A 65 3.12 -18.30 9.20
N GLN A 66 2.17 -19.08 8.70
CA GLN A 66 0.94 -18.54 8.13
C GLN A 66 0.08 -17.92 9.22
N GLY A 67 -0.78 -16.97 8.84
CA GLY A 67 -1.74 -16.34 9.74
C GLY A 67 -1.82 -14.83 9.58
N LEU A 68 -2.51 -14.19 10.51
CA LEU A 68 -2.73 -12.75 10.52
C LEU A 68 -1.57 -12.00 11.19
N TYR A 69 -1.06 -10.97 10.52
CA TYR A 69 0.04 -10.13 10.98
C TYR A 69 -0.34 -8.65 10.89
N ILE A 70 -0.09 -7.90 11.97
CA ILE A 70 -0.10 -6.43 11.94
C ILE A 70 1.27 -5.98 11.46
N VAL A 71 1.28 -5.15 10.43
CA VAL A 71 2.48 -4.48 9.93
C VAL A 71 2.37 -2.97 10.10
N TYR A 72 3.52 -2.33 10.34
CA TYR A 72 3.59 -0.90 10.55
C TYR A 72 4.73 -0.28 9.75
N HIS A 73 4.40 0.70 8.92
CA HIS A 73 5.34 1.44 8.08
C HIS A 73 6.27 0.54 7.22
N VAL A 74 5.71 -0.54 6.67
CA VAL A 74 6.48 -1.44 5.78
C VAL A 74 6.57 -0.85 4.37
N PRO A 75 7.76 -0.77 3.76
CA PRO A 75 7.93 -0.34 2.37
C PRO A 75 6.98 -1.06 1.42
N PHE A 76 6.22 -0.27 0.63
CA PHE A 76 5.19 -0.76 -0.26
C PHE A 76 5.36 -0.17 -1.67
N ALA A 77 5.09 -1.00 -2.67
CA ALA A 77 4.97 -0.63 -4.07
C ALA A 77 3.64 -1.16 -4.60
N THR A 78 3.02 -0.46 -5.56
CA THR A 78 1.73 -0.87 -6.16
C THR A 78 1.88 -1.45 -7.56
N HIS A 79 3.09 -1.47 -8.12
CA HIS A 79 3.36 -1.92 -9.48
C HIS A 79 4.54 -2.89 -9.54
N PRO A 80 4.36 -4.18 -9.20
CA PRO A 80 3.14 -4.79 -8.63
C PRO A 80 3.00 -4.51 -7.12
N ASN A 81 1.84 -4.85 -6.55
CA ASN A 81 1.58 -4.83 -5.11
C ASN A 81 2.60 -5.69 -4.36
N ARG A 82 3.59 -5.05 -3.74
CA ARG A 82 4.72 -5.73 -3.11
C ARG A 82 5.22 -5.00 -1.87
N LEU A 83 5.48 -5.78 -0.83
CA LEU A 83 6.05 -5.33 0.43
C LEU A 83 7.50 -5.79 0.56
N GLY A 84 8.33 -4.94 1.17
CA GLY A 84 9.73 -5.25 1.50
C GLY A 84 9.96 -5.18 3.01
N VAL A 85 10.04 -6.34 3.67
CA VAL A 85 10.32 -6.42 5.10
C VAL A 85 11.77 -6.88 5.31
N SER A 86 12.61 -5.99 5.83
CA SER A 86 14.03 -6.32 6.07
C SER A 86 14.22 -7.25 7.26
N ASP A 87 13.37 -7.14 8.27
CA ASP A 87 13.42 -7.92 9.50
C ASP A 87 12.00 -8.31 9.93
N PRO A 88 11.66 -9.61 9.91
CA PRO A 88 10.32 -10.07 10.26
C PRO A 88 9.93 -9.81 11.73
N THR A 89 10.90 -9.54 12.62
CA THR A 89 10.61 -9.20 14.03
C THR A 89 9.87 -7.87 14.18
N THR A 90 9.86 -7.05 13.12
CA THR A 90 9.08 -5.80 13.05
C THR A 90 7.59 -6.05 12.81
N MET A 91 7.21 -7.26 12.40
CA MET A 91 5.81 -7.66 12.22
C MET A 91 5.28 -8.34 13.49
N ARG A 92 3.98 -8.17 13.75
CA ARG A 92 3.32 -8.75 14.92
C ARG A 92 2.27 -9.76 14.46
N ARG A 93 2.57 -11.04 14.62
CA ARG A 93 1.57 -12.10 14.42
C ARG A 93 0.51 -11.99 15.52
N LEU A 94 -0.77 -12.02 15.13
CA LEU A 94 -1.85 -12.20 16.09
C LEU A 94 -1.88 -13.66 16.57
N PRO A 95 -2.10 -13.92 17.86
CA PRO A 95 -2.43 -15.26 18.32
C PRO A 95 -3.72 -15.75 17.65
N ASP A 96 -3.77 -17.04 17.32
CA ASP A 96 -4.88 -17.67 16.61
C ASP A 96 -6.23 -17.54 17.34
N GLU A 97 -6.21 -17.33 18.66
CA GLU A 97 -7.41 -17.08 19.47
C GLU A 97 -8.10 -15.74 19.13
N PHE A 98 -7.39 -14.79 18.53
CA PHE A 98 -7.84 -13.43 18.23
C PHE A 98 -7.91 -13.11 16.74
N ASP A 99 -7.61 -14.08 15.87
CA ASP A 99 -7.53 -13.88 14.42
C ASP A 99 -8.90 -13.84 13.70
N GLY A 100 -9.98 -14.12 14.45
CA GLY A 100 -11.35 -14.09 13.96
C GLY A 100 -11.83 -15.31 13.17
N LEU A 101 -11.05 -16.39 13.13
CA LEU A 101 -11.47 -17.66 12.53
C LEU A 101 -12.39 -18.48 13.45
N LEU A 102 -12.39 -18.20 14.76
CA LEU A 102 -13.29 -18.82 15.74
C LEU A 102 -14.53 -17.94 15.93
N SER A 103 -15.70 -18.47 15.55
CA SER A 103 -16.98 -17.72 15.42
C SER A 103 -17.50 -17.04 16.70
N ASP A 104 -16.98 -17.40 17.88
CA ASP A 104 -17.40 -16.87 19.18
C ASP A 104 -16.23 -16.27 19.99
N GLY A 105 -15.04 -16.14 19.39
CA GLY A 105 -13.85 -15.59 20.02
C GLY A 105 -13.81 -14.05 19.99
N PRO A 106 -13.11 -13.40 20.94
CA PRO A 106 -12.83 -11.97 20.84
C PRO A 106 -11.94 -11.69 19.62
N THR A 107 -12.31 -10.72 18.78
CA THR A 107 -11.54 -10.33 17.60
C THR A 107 -11.07 -8.88 17.69
N LEU A 108 -9.96 -8.57 17.03
CA LEU A 108 -9.60 -7.17 16.82
C LEU A 108 -10.57 -6.53 15.82
N PRO A 109 -10.91 -5.24 16.00
CA PRO A 109 -11.68 -4.53 15.00
C PRO A 109 -10.89 -4.46 13.69
N PRO A 110 -11.56 -4.54 12.53
CA PRO A 110 -10.90 -4.37 11.25
C PRO A 110 -10.13 -3.05 11.18
N ALA A 111 -8.86 -3.10 10.81
CA ALA A 111 -8.05 -1.91 10.60
C ALA A 111 -8.04 -1.53 9.12
N ALA A 112 -8.28 -0.26 8.82
CA ALA A 112 -8.14 0.25 7.47
C ALA A 112 -6.68 0.20 7.00
N ILE A 113 -6.46 -0.06 5.71
CA ILE A 113 -5.12 0.00 5.11
C ILE A 113 -4.68 1.47 5.07
N ARG A 114 -3.68 1.81 5.88
CA ARG A 114 -3.08 3.14 5.92
C ARG A 114 -1.81 3.19 5.10
N LEU A 115 -1.69 4.23 4.28
CA LEU A 115 -0.54 4.50 3.46
C LEU A 115 0.05 5.85 3.85
N ARG A 116 1.37 5.88 3.99
CA ARG A 116 2.10 7.12 4.20
C ARG A 116 3.25 7.19 3.22
N GLY A 117 3.48 8.36 2.64
CA GLY A 117 4.56 8.47 1.69
C GLY A 117 4.88 9.88 1.22
N VAL A 118 5.95 9.94 0.45
CA VAL A 118 6.35 11.13 -0.30
C VAL A 118 6.36 10.79 -1.77
N GLY A 119 5.62 11.54 -2.57
CA GLY A 119 5.47 11.30 -4.00
C GLY A 119 5.27 12.58 -4.80
N ALA A 120 5.46 12.48 -6.12
CA ALA A 120 5.24 13.60 -7.02
C ALA A 120 3.84 13.55 -7.61
N ILE A 121 3.13 14.68 -7.58
CA ILE A 121 1.83 14.81 -8.26
C ILE A 121 2.10 14.87 -9.76
N ILE A 122 1.60 13.90 -10.51
CA ILE A 122 1.79 13.83 -11.96
C ILE A 122 0.65 14.48 -12.74
N SER A 123 -0.55 14.48 -12.17
CA SER A 123 -1.74 15.09 -12.76
C SER A 123 -2.77 15.40 -11.69
N VAL A 124 -3.62 16.39 -11.96
CA VAL A 124 -4.82 16.72 -11.19
C VAL A 124 -5.98 16.94 -12.16
N ASP A 125 -7.20 16.70 -11.71
CA ASP A 125 -8.41 17.07 -12.43
C ASP A 125 -8.62 18.60 -12.45
N ALA A 126 -9.68 19.04 -13.13
CA ALA A 126 -9.95 20.45 -13.38
C ALA A 126 -10.31 21.23 -12.10
N ASP A 127 -11.04 20.59 -11.19
CA ASP A 127 -11.47 21.09 -9.88
C ASP A 127 -10.43 20.83 -8.77
N ARG A 128 -9.35 20.11 -9.07
CA ARG A 128 -8.24 19.77 -8.16
C ARG A 128 -8.72 18.98 -6.94
N ARG A 129 -9.72 18.13 -7.13
CA ARG A 129 -10.29 17.23 -6.10
C ARG A 129 -9.73 15.83 -6.21
N VAL A 130 -9.31 15.43 -7.41
CA VAL A 130 -8.65 14.15 -7.71
C VAL A 130 -7.26 14.39 -8.29
N GLY A 131 -6.27 13.67 -7.77
CA GLY A 131 -4.89 13.76 -8.20
C GLY A 131 -4.24 12.40 -8.34
N LEU A 132 -3.25 12.29 -9.22
CA LEU A 132 -2.39 11.11 -9.28
C LEU A 132 -1.04 11.45 -8.66
N VAL A 133 -0.64 10.66 -7.68
CA VAL A 133 0.70 10.71 -7.09
C VAL A 133 1.48 9.48 -7.52
N GLN A 134 2.76 9.68 -7.86
CA GLN A 134 3.65 8.61 -8.30
C GLN A 134 5.03 8.78 -7.69
N GLY A 135 5.70 7.65 -7.48
CA GLY A 135 7.09 7.61 -7.05
C GLY A 135 7.68 6.21 -7.16
N PHE A 136 8.82 6.04 -6.51
CA PHE A 136 9.49 4.77 -6.32
C PHE A 136 9.73 4.53 -4.84
N THR A 137 9.63 3.28 -4.41
CA THR A 137 10.00 2.81 -3.07
C THR A 137 11.09 1.77 -3.22
N TYR A 138 12.15 1.89 -2.42
CA TYR A 138 13.13 0.82 -2.30
C TYR A 138 12.59 -0.28 -1.39
N LEU A 139 12.49 -1.50 -1.89
CA LEU A 139 11.99 -2.63 -1.09
C LEU A 139 13.15 -3.36 -0.40
N ASN A 140 14.06 -3.93 -1.18
CA ASN A 140 15.24 -4.67 -0.68
C ASN A 140 16.21 -4.97 -1.84
N LYS A 141 17.25 -5.77 -1.56
CA LYS A 141 18.25 -6.13 -2.58
C LYS A 141 17.72 -7.02 -3.71
N THR A 142 16.66 -7.78 -3.48
CA THR A 142 16.05 -8.66 -4.49
C THR A 142 15.21 -7.84 -5.48
N HIS A 143 14.35 -6.97 -4.95
CA HIS A 143 13.36 -6.24 -5.75
C HIS A 143 13.75 -4.81 -6.09
N GLN A 144 14.75 -4.26 -5.42
CA GLN A 144 15.30 -2.92 -5.67
C GLN A 144 14.21 -1.84 -5.56
N TRP A 145 14.33 -0.79 -6.39
CA TRP A 145 13.36 0.28 -6.49
C TRP A 145 12.17 -0.16 -7.35
N GLN A 146 10.98 -0.14 -6.76
CA GLN A 146 9.71 -0.46 -7.43
C GLN A 146 8.80 0.76 -7.49
N GLY A 147 7.98 0.84 -8.53
CA GLY A 147 7.07 1.96 -8.73
C GLY A 147 5.84 1.89 -7.83
N PHE A 148 5.38 3.04 -7.36
CA PHE A 148 4.04 3.17 -6.80
C PHE A 148 3.29 4.30 -7.48
N LYS A 149 1.98 4.13 -7.56
CA LYS A 149 1.03 5.11 -8.08
C LYS A 149 -0.28 4.97 -7.30
N LEU A 150 -0.82 6.11 -6.87
CA LEU A 150 -2.07 6.19 -6.11
C LEU A 150 -2.94 7.32 -6.68
N ARG A 151 -4.26 7.16 -6.55
CA ARG A 151 -5.24 8.20 -6.86
C ARG A 151 -5.69 8.86 -5.56
N LEU A 152 -5.20 10.08 -5.32
CA LEU A 152 -5.55 10.90 -4.17
C LEU A 152 -6.94 11.52 -4.38
N THR A 153 -7.78 11.41 -3.38
CA THR A 153 -9.12 12.02 -3.33
C THR A 153 -9.40 12.52 -1.91
N PHE A 154 -10.35 13.43 -1.75
CA PHE A 154 -10.90 13.77 -0.44
C PHE A 154 -12.24 13.04 -0.23
N GLU A 155 -12.58 12.74 1.00
CA GLU A 155 -13.94 12.26 1.31
C GLU A 155 -14.97 13.33 0.93
N ASP A 156 -16.16 12.89 0.49
CA ASP A 156 -17.27 13.79 0.17
C ASP A 156 -17.99 14.25 1.44
N THR A 157 -17.29 15.06 2.24
CA THR A 157 -17.82 15.65 3.47
C THR A 157 -17.57 17.15 3.51
N ALA A 158 -18.41 17.86 4.27
CA ALA A 158 -18.29 19.31 4.45
C ALA A 158 -16.92 19.73 5.00
N ARG A 159 -16.24 18.84 5.75
CA ARG A 159 -14.89 19.06 6.27
C ARG A 159 -13.89 19.36 5.17
N TRP A 160 -13.99 18.65 4.05
CA TRP A 160 -13.01 18.71 2.97
C TRP A 160 -13.46 19.58 1.81
N ALA A 161 -14.65 20.17 1.84
CA ALA A 161 -15.24 20.89 0.70
C ALA A 161 -14.33 21.98 0.10
N SER A 162 -13.51 22.64 0.93
CA SER A 162 -12.58 23.70 0.49
C SER A 162 -11.16 23.22 0.16
N TRP A 163 -10.85 21.95 0.37
CA TRP A 163 -9.50 21.40 0.19
C TRP A 163 -9.23 21.11 -1.29
N THR A 164 -8.00 21.33 -1.74
CA THR A 164 -7.60 21.05 -3.12
C THR A 164 -6.20 20.44 -3.15
N ILE A 165 -5.97 19.58 -4.13
CA ILE A 165 -4.68 18.94 -4.37
C ILE A 165 -3.75 19.95 -5.06
N PRO A 166 -2.47 20.10 -4.63
CA PRO A 166 -1.48 20.94 -5.31
C PRO A 166 -1.36 20.62 -6.81
N ALA A 167 -0.95 21.58 -7.62
CA ALA A 167 -0.81 21.36 -9.07
C ALA A 167 0.22 20.26 -9.37
N ALA A 168 0.19 19.72 -10.59
CA ALA A 168 1.20 18.77 -11.04
C ALA A 168 2.63 19.31 -10.90
N ARG A 169 3.59 18.39 -10.75
CA ARG A 169 5.04 18.63 -10.52
C ARG A 169 5.41 19.14 -9.12
N ASN A 170 4.47 19.14 -8.18
CA ASN A 170 4.76 19.32 -6.76
C ASN A 170 5.11 17.98 -6.10
N LEU A 171 6.06 18.02 -5.18
CA LEU A 171 6.36 16.92 -4.27
C LEU A 171 5.50 17.09 -3.02
N VAL A 172 4.83 16.03 -2.59
CA VAL A 172 3.93 16.05 -1.43
C VAL A 172 4.27 14.92 -0.47
N ASP A 173 4.21 15.23 0.83
CA ASP A 173 4.10 14.26 1.92
C ASP A 173 2.61 14.06 2.19
N PHE A 174 2.17 12.81 2.31
CA PHE A 174 0.78 12.44 2.48
C PHE A 174 0.61 11.26 3.43
N ASP A 175 -0.52 11.26 4.13
CA ASP A 175 -1.03 10.16 4.94
C ASP A 175 -2.47 9.92 4.47
N CYS A 176 -2.80 8.69 4.12
CA CYS A 176 -4.08 8.36 3.52
C CYS A 176 -4.55 6.96 3.86
N ILE A 177 -5.84 6.74 3.64
CA ILE A 177 -6.51 5.45 3.80
C ILE A 177 -6.91 4.93 2.43
N VAL A 178 -6.72 3.62 2.18
CA VAL A 178 -7.21 2.97 0.96
C VAL A 178 -8.72 2.80 1.04
N ALA A 179 -9.43 3.39 0.07
CA ALA A 179 -10.88 3.29 -0.03
C ALA A 179 -11.30 2.07 -0.86
N GLN A 180 -10.70 1.91 -2.04
CA GLN A 180 -11.03 0.85 -2.99
C GLN A 180 -9.94 0.69 -4.06
N MET A 181 -10.00 -0.37 -4.85
CA MET A 181 -9.29 -0.46 -6.13
C MET A 181 -10.06 0.25 -7.25
N GLY A 182 -9.44 1.22 -7.92
CA GLY A 182 -10.01 1.83 -9.11
C GLY A 182 -10.04 0.87 -10.32
N PRO A 183 -10.84 1.16 -11.35
CA PRO A 183 -11.02 0.28 -12.51
C PRO A 183 -9.73 0.09 -13.36
N ASP A 184 -8.74 0.95 -13.17
CA ASP A 184 -7.44 0.91 -13.83
C ASP A 184 -6.34 0.25 -12.98
N ASN A 185 -6.71 -0.49 -11.92
CA ASN A 185 -5.79 -1.10 -10.96
C ASN A 185 -4.89 -0.10 -10.22
N ILE A 186 -5.36 1.14 -10.06
CA ILE A 186 -4.76 2.14 -9.20
C ILE A 186 -5.59 2.23 -7.93
N LEU A 187 -4.94 2.16 -6.76
CA LEU A 187 -5.61 2.34 -5.48
C LEU A 187 -6.15 3.76 -5.34
N ASP A 188 -7.45 3.86 -5.06
CA ASP A 188 -8.10 5.09 -4.65
C ASP A 188 -7.89 5.28 -3.16
N VAL A 189 -7.38 6.45 -2.78
CA VAL A 189 -7.04 6.76 -1.40
C VAL A 189 -7.66 8.09 -0.97
N HIS A 190 -8.08 8.14 0.29
CA HIS A 190 -8.58 9.33 0.94
C HIS A 190 -7.49 9.96 1.81
N ILE A 191 -7.13 11.20 1.49
CA ILE A 191 -6.23 12.07 2.27
C ILE A 191 -7.00 12.96 3.25
#